data_AF-A0A7L5G8B5-F1
#
_entry.id   AF-A0A7L5G8B5-F1
#
_cell.length_a   1.000
_cell.length_b   1.000
_cell.length_c   1.000
_cell.angle_alpha   90.00
_cell.angle_beta   90.00
_cell.angle_gamma   90.00
#
_symmetry.space_group_name_H-M   'P 1'
#
loop_
_entity.id
_entity.type
_entity.pdbx_description
1 polymer ?
#
loop_
_entity_poly.entity_id
_entity_poly.type
_entity_poly.pdbx_seq_one_letter_code
_entity_poly.pdbx_strand_id
1 'polypeptide(L)'
;MSNIWQILFVLVLLTSCKTKTVTNDKSIELQKCPMDGSCSFEVFKDTELLILEDEFKNSYHRLQAAKGRVVLKFEYKRNQDPDLADDSYSEMIFIEIDEEVTDLELNNELLSKAKVSFRRMCFCRGATGLYKIRKGRLHISDHRKGFQVTLYFEIDEVPQVISSFTEYFEI
;
A
#
# COMPACT_ATOMS: atom_id res chain seq x y z
N MET A 1 -26.00 -28.07 -64.36
CA MET A 1 -26.80 -28.02 -63.13
C MET A 1 -25.89 -28.37 -61.96
N SER A 2 -26.15 -27.74 -60.81
CA SER A 2 -25.62 -28.04 -59.49
C SER A 2 -24.26 -27.43 -59.10
N ASN A 3 -24.35 -26.59 -58.07
CA ASN A 3 -23.37 -26.44 -56.99
C ASN A 3 -22.36 -25.27 -57.06
N ILE A 4 -22.84 -24.04 -57.26
CA ILE A 4 -22.06 -22.81 -56.95
C ILE A 4 -22.86 -21.86 -56.01
N TRP A 5 -23.90 -22.36 -55.33
CA TRP A 5 -24.78 -21.55 -54.47
C TRP A 5 -24.71 -21.91 -52.97
N GLN A 6 -23.62 -22.52 -52.49
CA GLN A 6 -23.51 -22.86 -51.06
C GLN A 6 -22.25 -22.31 -50.35
N ILE A 7 -21.39 -21.56 -51.04
CA ILE A 7 -20.18 -20.99 -50.42
C ILE A 7 -20.33 -19.48 -50.11
N LEU A 8 -21.52 -18.91 -50.31
CA LEU A 8 -21.81 -17.50 -50.02
C LEU A 8 -22.79 -17.31 -48.84
N PHE A 9 -22.74 -18.20 -47.83
CA PHE A 9 -23.57 -18.11 -46.62
C PHE A 9 -22.78 -18.24 -45.30
N VAL A 10 -21.45 -18.26 -45.35
CA VAL A 10 -20.60 -18.44 -44.16
C VAL A 10 -19.91 -17.13 -43.71
N LEU A 11 -20.11 -16.02 -44.43
CA LEU A 11 -19.36 -14.78 -44.20
C LEU A 11 -20.15 -13.61 -43.59
N VAL A 12 -21.23 -13.86 -42.84
CA VAL A 12 -22.02 -12.79 -42.17
C VAL A 12 -22.44 -13.20 -40.75
N LEU A 13 -21.46 -13.57 -39.90
CA LEU A 13 -21.69 -13.75 -38.46
C LEU A 13 -20.64 -13.06 -37.57
N LEU A 14 -19.97 -12.02 -38.08
CA LEU A 14 -19.13 -11.15 -37.24
C LEU A 14 -19.85 -9.82 -36.96
N THR A 15 -21.03 -9.91 -36.33
CA THR A 15 -21.72 -8.74 -35.78
C THR A 15 -21.22 -8.47 -34.36
N SER A 16 -20.36 -7.46 -34.25
CA SER A 16 -20.33 -6.43 -33.20
C SER A 16 -20.65 -6.87 -31.76
N CYS A 17 -19.63 -7.27 -31.01
CA CYS A 17 -19.68 -7.24 -29.55
C CYS A 17 -19.63 -5.76 -29.10
N LYS A 18 -20.74 -5.22 -28.58
CA LYS A 18 -20.69 -3.96 -27.85
C LYS A 18 -20.02 -4.25 -26.50
N THR A 19 -18.74 -3.92 -26.39
CA THR A 19 -18.06 -3.88 -25.08
C THR A 19 -18.81 -2.88 -24.21
N LYS A 20 -19.51 -3.39 -23.20
CA LYS A 20 -19.87 -2.56 -22.06
C LYS A 20 -18.55 -2.22 -21.39
N THR A 21 -18.16 -0.96 -21.41
CA THR A 21 -17.18 -0.44 -20.45
C THR A 21 -17.78 -0.70 -19.08
N VAL A 22 -17.34 -1.79 -18.45
CA VAL A 22 -17.43 -1.93 -17.01
C VAL A 22 -16.52 -0.82 -16.49
N THR A 23 -17.10 0.33 -16.19
CA THR A 23 -16.54 1.20 -15.15
C THR A 23 -16.49 0.33 -13.92
N ASN A 24 -15.34 -0.29 -13.72
CA ASN A 24 -15.00 -0.96 -12.49
C ASN A 24 -14.75 0.19 -11.52
N ASP A 25 -15.83 0.82 -11.04
CA ASP A 25 -15.82 1.42 -9.71
C ASP A 25 -15.63 0.23 -8.77
N LYS A 26 -14.38 -0.24 -8.69
CA LYS A 26 -13.89 -0.92 -7.51
C LYS A 26 -14.05 0.14 -6.43
N SER A 27 -15.20 0.14 -5.76
CA SER A 27 -15.29 0.58 -4.38
C SER A 27 -14.10 -0.10 -3.71
N ILE A 28 -13.06 0.65 -3.40
CA ILE A 28 -11.87 0.07 -2.81
C ILE A 28 -12.31 -0.40 -1.44
N GLU A 29 -12.55 -1.70 -1.31
CA GLU A 29 -13.00 -2.28 -0.07
C GLU A 29 -11.81 -2.16 0.88
N LEU A 30 -11.98 -1.30 1.89
CA LEU A 30 -10.99 -1.07 2.92
C LEU A 30 -10.63 -2.39 3.58
N GLN A 31 -9.39 -2.84 3.37
CA GLN A 31 -8.91 -4.08 3.96
C GLN A 31 -8.88 -3.90 5.48
N LYS A 32 -9.73 -4.66 6.17
CA LYS A 32 -9.63 -4.84 7.63
C LYS A 32 -8.34 -5.59 7.94
N CYS A 33 -7.82 -5.39 9.16
CA CYS A 33 -6.63 -6.12 9.62
C CYS A 33 -6.78 -7.63 9.34
N PRO A 34 -5.79 -8.29 8.72
CA PRO A 34 -5.87 -9.72 8.42
C PRO A 34 -6.11 -10.57 9.67
N MET A 35 -6.97 -11.58 9.54
CA MET A 35 -7.41 -12.43 10.67
C MET A 35 -6.30 -13.31 11.25
N ASP A 36 -5.23 -13.56 10.48
CA ASP A 36 -4.08 -14.37 10.88
C ASP A 36 -3.01 -13.55 11.63
N GLY A 37 -3.32 -12.33 12.05
CA GLY A 37 -2.40 -11.49 12.80
C GLY A 37 -3.08 -10.37 13.56
N SER A 38 -2.28 -9.38 13.93
CA SER A 38 -2.72 -8.16 14.59
C SER A 38 -2.15 -6.93 13.88
N CYS A 39 -2.86 -5.82 14.00
CA CYS A 39 -2.45 -4.54 13.44
C CYS A 39 -2.35 -3.49 14.55
N SER A 40 -1.38 -2.58 14.42
CA SER A 40 -1.17 -1.47 15.33
C SER A 40 -0.85 -0.19 14.56
N PHE A 41 -1.25 0.95 15.12
CA PHE A 41 -0.98 2.26 14.57
C PHE A 41 -0.32 3.15 15.62
N GLU A 42 0.79 3.78 15.26
CA GLU A 42 1.60 4.63 16.14
C GLU A 42 1.83 6.01 15.50
N VAL A 43 1.83 7.05 16.34
CA VAL A 43 2.06 8.44 15.94
C VAL A 43 3.26 8.99 16.69
N PHE A 44 4.26 9.44 15.95
CA PHE A 44 5.47 10.05 16.49
C PHE A 44 5.48 11.54 16.15
N LYS A 45 5.15 12.38 17.14
CA LYS A 45 5.18 13.85 17.02
C LYS A 45 6.61 14.38 17.11
N ASP A 46 6.84 15.56 16.55
CA ASP A 46 8.15 16.21 16.48
C ASP A 46 9.27 15.24 16.04
N THR A 47 8.96 14.40 15.05
CA THR A 47 9.83 13.31 14.60
C THR A 47 9.86 13.28 13.07
N GLU A 48 11.04 13.10 12.50
CA GLU A 48 11.25 12.78 11.09
C GLU A 48 11.69 11.34 10.88
N LEU A 49 11.38 10.82 9.70
CA LEU A 49 11.81 9.53 9.17
C LEU A 49 13.03 9.72 8.29
N LEU A 50 14.15 9.15 8.71
CA LEU A 50 15.34 8.99 7.89
C LEU A 50 15.36 7.60 7.27
N ILE A 51 15.68 7.54 5.98
CA ILE A 51 15.99 6.31 5.25
C ILE A 51 17.49 6.30 4.98
N LEU A 52 18.20 5.43 5.69
CA LEU A 52 19.67 5.32 5.69
C LEU A 52 20.09 3.99 5.07
N GLU A 53 21.36 3.86 4.71
CA GLU A 53 21.97 2.61 4.23
C GLU A 53 23.02 2.11 5.23
N ASP A 54 23.11 0.80 5.42
CA ASP A 54 24.21 0.16 6.14
C ASP A 54 25.47 -0.01 5.24
N GLU A 55 26.53 -0.59 5.80
CA GLU A 55 27.78 -0.87 5.08
C GLU A 55 27.62 -1.86 3.92
N PHE A 56 26.53 -2.64 3.92
CA PHE A 56 26.16 -3.62 2.90
C PHE A 56 25.12 -3.10 1.90
N LYS A 57 24.79 -1.80 1.96
CA LYS A 57 23.79 -1.13 1.11
C LYS A 57 22.34 -1.54 1.35
N ASN A 58 22.03 -2.13 2.50
CA ASN A 58 20.64 -2.36 2.89
C ASN A 58 20.05 -1.09 3.49
N SER A 59 18.88 -0.68 3.02
CA SER A 59 18.19 0.48 3.56
C SER A 59 17.45 0.17 4.86
N TYR A 60 17.48 1.09 5.82
CA TYR A 60 16.77 1.00 7.08
C TYR A 60 16.21 2.35 7.54
N HIS A 61 15.16 2.29 8.36
CA HIS A 61 14.55 3.47 8.97
C HIS A 61 15.26 3.88 10.25
N ARG A 62 15.40 5.20 10.45
CA ARG A 62 15.75 5.80 11.75
C ARG A 62 14.81 6.96 12.01
N LEU A 63 14.18 6.97 13.18
CA LEU A 63 13.43 8.12 13.67
C LEU A 63 14.38 9.11 14.34
N GLN A 64 14.22 10.39 14.05
CA GLN A 64 15.00 11.48 14.64
C GLN A 64 14.09 12.63 15.05
N ALA A 65 14.40 13.31 16.15
CA ALA A 65 13.63 14.48 16.58
C ALA A 65 13.72 15.60 15.53
N ALA A 66 12.56 16.09 15.08
CA ALA A 66 12.41 17.17 14.13
C ALA A 66 11.08 17.90 14.37
N LYS A 67 11.15 19.15 14.85
CA LYS A 67 9.95 19.93 15.17
C LYS A 67 9.04 20.15 13.95
N GLY A 68 7.73 20.10 14.15
CA GLY A 68 6.74 20.33 13.09
C GLY A 68 6.60 19.17 12.11
N ARG A 69 7.21 18.01 12.41
CA ARG A 69 7.10 16.77 11.62
C ARG A 69 6.40 15.70 12.43
N VAL A 70 5.61 14.89 11.74
CA VAL A 70 4.93 13.74 12.33
C VAL A 70 5.21 12.50 11.47
N VAL A 71 5.60 11.41 12.13
CA VAL A 71 5.69 10.09 11.49
C VAL A 71 4.54 9.22 11.96
N LEU A 72 3.82 8.66 11.00
CA LEU A 72 2.79 7.66 11.20
C LEU A 72 3.38 6.29 10.87
N LYS A 73 3.13 5.30 11.73
CA LYS A 73 3.54 3.91 11.51
C LYS A 73 2.33 3.00 11.65
N PHE A 74 1.98 2.33 10.57
CA PHE A 74 1.07 1.18 10.60
C PHE A 74 1.91 -0.10 10.60
N GLU A 75 1.58 -1.08 11.42
CA GLU A 75 2.23 -2.38 11.44
C GLU A 75 1.20 -3.49 11.46
N TYR A 76 1.34 -4.45 10.55
CA TYR A 76 0.71 -5.75 10.62
C TYR A 76 1.75 -6.79 11.04
N LYS A 77 1.41 -7.60 12.04
CA LYS A 77 2.24 -8.69 12.54
C LYS A 77 1.44 -10.00 12.47
N ARG A 78 1.94 -10.98 11.72
CA ARG A 78 1.31 -12.30 11.63
C ARG A 78 1.49 -13.05 12.96
N ASN A 79 0.48 -13.83 13.34
CA ASN A 79 0.58 -14.77 14.44
C ASN A 79 1.69 -15.78 14.14
N GLN A 80 2.55 -16.02 15.12
CA GLN A 80 3.66 -16.96 14.99
C GLN A 80 3.24 -18.33 15.52
N ASP A 81 3.68 -19.39 14.86
CA ASP A 81 3.61 -20.74 15.41
C ASP A 81 4.76 -20.93 16.43
N PRO A 82 4.47 -21.16 17.73
CA PRO A 82 5.51 -21.32 18.75
C PRO A 82 6.38 -22.57 18.53
N ASP A 83 5.93 -23.53 17.73
CA ASP A 83 6.66 -24.76 17.42
C ASP A 83 7.56 -24.61 16.18
N LEU A 84 7.49 -23.48 15.47
CA LEU A 84 8.30 -23.19 14.28
C LEU A 84 9.33 -22.09 14.54
N ALA A 85 10.60 -22.44 14.39
CA ALA A 85 11.69 -21.47 14.40
C ALA A 85 11.60 -20.51 13.19
N ASP A 86 11.96 -19.24 13.41
CA ASP A 86 12.04 -18.20 12.39
C ASP A 86 10.73 -17.86 11.65
N ASP A 87 9.56 -18.24 12.18
CA ASP A 87 8.23 -17.95 11.63
C ASP A 87 7.76 -16.50 11.83
N SER A 88 8.68 -15.56 12.10
CA SER A 88 8.33 -14.15 12.25
C SER A 88 7.99 -13.49 10.90
N TYR A 89 6.87 -12.77 10.87
CA TYR A 89 6.47 -11.96 9.73
C TYR A 89 5.80 -10.66 10.19
N SER A 90 6.29 -9.52 9.69
CA SER A 90 5.58 -8.25 9.78
C SER A 90 5.74 -7.38 8.54
N GLU A 91 4.72 -6.56 8.31
CA GLU A 91 4.70 -5.51 7.31
C GLU A 91 4.46 -4.18 8.02
N MET A 92 5.36 -3.23 7.80
CA MET A 92 5.28 -1.89 8.38
C MET A 92 5.19 -0.86 7.27
N ILE A 93 4.30 0.10 7.42
CA ILE A 93 4.17 1.25 6.53
C ILE A 93 4.48 2.50 7.34
N PHE A 94 5.40 3.30 6.84
CA PHE A 94 5.76 4.59 7.41
C PHE A 94 5.34 5.71 6.48
N ILE A 95 4.78 6.78 7.06
CA ILE A 95 4.38 8.01 6.36
C ILE A 95 4.92 9.18 7.19
N GLU A 96 5.62 10.12 6.56
CA GLU A 96 6.02 11.38 7.18
C GLU A 96 5.18 12.53 6.60
N ILE A 97 4.63 13.35 7.50
CA ILE A 97 3.84 14.54 7.17
C ILE A 97 4.32 15.74 7.98
N ASP A 98 3.96 16.93 7.51
CA ASP A 98 4.06 18.15 8.31
C ASP A 98 2.90 18.20 9.33
N GLU A 99 3.17 18.72 10.53
CA GLU A 99 2.18 18.89 11.60
C GLU A 99 1.03 19.84 11.20
N GLU A 100 1.29 20.79 10.30
CA GLU A 100 0.31 21.73 9.77
C GLU A 100 -0.56 21.15 8.63
N VAL A 101 -0.52 19.84 8.39
CA VAL A 101 -1.34 19.20 7.35
C VAL A 101 -2.83 19.34 7.69
N THR A 102 -3.64 19.69 6.70
CA THR A 102 -5.10 19.86 6.86
C THR A 102 -5.89 19.01 5.87
N ASP A 103 -5.43 18.94 4.62
CA ASP A 103 -5.95 18.04 3.60
C ASP A 103 -4.78 17.68 2.66
N LEU A 104 -4.47 16.38 2.56
CA LEU A 104 -3.39 15.88 1.72
C LEU A 104 -3.94 14.76 0.84
N GLU A 105 -3.79 14.90 -0.47
CA GLU A 105 -3.98 13.80 -1.42
C GLU A 105 -2.71 13.63 -2.26
N LEU A 106 -2.09 12.47 -2.16
CA LEU A 106 -0.92 12.08 -2.95
C LEU A 106 -1.22 10.78 -3.69
N ASN A 107 -0.91 10.75 -4.99
CA ASN A 107 -1.12 9.59 -5.84
C ASN A 107 0.20 9.16 -6.50
N ASN A 108 0.44 7.86 -6.54
CA ASN A 108 1.56 7.21 -7.23
C ASN A 108 2.93 7.81 -6.87
N GLU A 109 3.71 8.28 -7.85
CA GLU A 109 5.05 8.84 -7.63
C GLU A 109 5.06 10.05 -6.66
N LEU A 110 3.92 10.73 -6.49
CA LEU A 110 3.82 11.82 -5.51
C LEU A 110 3.85 11.35 -4.05
N LEU A 111 3.64 10.05 -3.79
CA LEU A 111 3.77 9.44 -2.47
C LEU A 111 5.19 9.63 -1.88
N SER A 112 6.21 9.83 -2.73
CA SER A 112 7.57 10.12 -2.26
C SER A 112 7.66 11.43 -1.46
N LYS A 113 6.73 12.38 -1.67
CA LYS A 113 6.69 13.65 -0.93
C LYS A 113 6.42 13.46 0.57
N ALA A 114 5.64 12.44 0.92
CA ALA A 114 5.35 12.06 2.31
C ALA A 114 6.21 10.88 2.80
N LYS A 115 7.35 10.62 2.14
CA LYS A 115 8.29 9.51 2.41
C LYS A 115 7.59 8.16 2.65
N VAL A 116 6.48 7.90 1.94
CA VAL A 116 5.67 6.68 2.15
C VAL A 116 6.52 5.46 1.79
N SER A 117 6.72 4.56 2.75
CA SER A 117 7.63 3.43 2.59
C SER A 117 7.12 2.17 3.25
N PHE A 118 7.40 1.02 2.63
CA PHE A 118 6.96 -0.30 3.04
C PHE A 118 8.17 -1.12 3.51
N ARG A 119 8.15 -1.58 4.75
CA ARG A 119 9.16 -2.49 5.28
C ARG A 119 8.54 -3.86 5.49
N ARG A 120 9.13 -4.86 4.83
CA ARG A 120 8.82 -6.27 5.07
C ARG A 120 9.89 -6.87 5.96
N MET A 121 9.49 -7.44 7.08
CA MET A 121 10.38 -8.14 8.00
C MET A 121 9.96 -9.61 8.08
N CYS A 122 10.80 -10.50 7.56
CA CYS A 122 10.65 -11.94 7.74
C CYS A 122 11.98 -12.67 7.55
N PHE A 123 12.02 -13.94 7.94
CA PHE A 123 13.10 -14.86 7.57
C PHE A 123 12.96 -15.35 6.12
N CYS A 124 12.83 -14.39 5.20
CA CYS A 124 12.55 -14.61 3.79
C CYS A 124 13.73 -14.11 2.97
N ARG A 125 14.54 -15.04 2.45
CA ARG A 125 15.76 -14.71 1.70
C ARG A 125 15.43 -13.85 0.48
N GLY A 126 16.04 -12.67 0.40
CA GLY A 126 15.89 -11.72 -0.70
C GLY A 126 14.59 -10.90 -0.72
N ALA A 127 13.68 -11.12 0.23
CA ALA A 127 12.41 -10.37 0.32
C ALA A 127 12.27 -9.54 1.60
N THR A 128 13.12 -9.76 2.61
CA THR A 128 13.20 -8.88 3.78
C THR A 128 13.88 -7.56 3.42
N GLY A 129 13.33 -6.43 3.86
CA GLY A 129 13.92 -5.13 3.56
C GLY A 129 12.92 -3.98 3.48
N LEU A 130 13.42 -2.85 3.00
CA LEU A 130 12.70 -1.61 2.79
C LEU A 130 12.44 -1.39 1.30
N TYR A 131 11.20 -1.09 0.95
CA TYR A 131 10.72 -0.88 -0.41
C TYR A 131 10.03 0.48 -0.52
N LYS A 132 10.18 1.12 -1.68
CA LYS A 132 9.52 2.39 -1.97
C LYS A 132 8.13 2.11 -2.50
N ILE A 133 7.13 2.81 -1.98
CA ILE A 133 5.78 2.75 -2.52
C ILE A 133 5.67 3.75 -3.66
N ARG A 134 5.46 3.26 -4.90
CA ARG A 134 5.32 4.11 -6.11
C ARG A 134 3.92 4.11 -6.71
N LYS A 135 3.08 3.16 -6.32
CA LYS A 135 1.72 2.99 -6.81
C LYS A 135 0.76 3.01 -5.63
N GLY A 136 -0.27 3.85 -5.72
CA GLY A 136 -1.23 3.99 -4.64
C GLY A 136 -1.82 5.38 -4.50
N ARG A 137 -2.57 5.56 -3.43
CA ARG A 137 -3.22 6.81 -3.03
C ARG A 137 -3.13 6.95 -1.51
N LEU A 138 -2.52 8.03 -1.06
CA LEU A 138 -2.56 8.50 0.31
C LEU A 138 -3.56 9.66 0.38
N HIS A 139 -4.50 9.57 1.30
CA HIS A 139 -5.39 10.65 1.65
C HIS A 139 -5.36 10.90 3.16
N ILE A 140 -5.18 12.15 3.57
CA ILE A 140 -5.32 12.59 4.95
C ILE A 140 -6.33 13.71 4.99
N SER A 141 -7.38 13.54 5.79
CA SER A 141 -8.44 14.53 5.96
C SER A 141 -8.56 14.95 7.41
N ASP A 142 -8.69 16.25 7.63
CA ASP A 142 -9.10 16.83 8.91
C ASP A 142 -10.55 16.44 9.24
N HIS A 143 -10.75 16.03 10.49
CA HIS A 143 -12.04 15.85 11.12
C HIS A 143 -12.07 16.65 12.43
N ARG A 144 -13.27 17.00 12.91
CA ARG A 144 -13.47 17.91 14.08
C ARG A 144 -12.69 17.58 15.37
N LYS A 145 -12.08 16.39 15.49
CA LYS A 145 -11.33 15.92 16.66
C LYS A 145 -9.98 15.28 16.32
N GLY A 146 -9.46 15.46 15.11
CA GLY A 146 -8.22 14.82 14.68
C GLY A 146 -8.23 14.52 13.19
N PHE A 147 -7.37 13.61 12.75
CA PHE A 147 -7.16 13.30 11.36
C PHE A 147 -7.57 11.87 11.05
N GLN A 148 -7.98 11.62 9.81
CA GLN A 148 -8.07 10.28 9.25
C GLN A 148 -6.99 10.14 8.19
N VAL A 149 -6.18 9.09 8.28
CA VAL A 149 -5.28 8.67 7.21
C VAL A 149 -5.85 7.45 6.51
N THR A 150 -5.88 7.48 5.18
CA THR A 150 -6.22 6.33 4.34
C THR A 150 -5.13 6.13 3.32
N LEU A 151 -4.57 4.93 3.26
CA LEU A 151 -3.58 4.55 2.24
C LEU A 151 -4.09 3.34 1.48
N TYR A 152 -3.96 3.39 0.16
CA TYR A 152 -4.02 2.24 -0.73
C TYR A 152 -2.69 2.16 -1.47
N PHE A 153 -2.09 0.98 -1.57
CA PHE A 153 -0.79 0.85 -2.23
C PHE A 153 -0.52 -0.54 -2.79
N GLU A 154 0.42 -0.57 -3.74
CA GLU A 154 0.92 -1.80 -4.36
C GLU A 154 2.46 -1.79 -4.35
N ILE A 155 3.04 -2.94 -4.06
CA ILE A 155 4.47 -3.26 -4.14
C ILE A 155 4.66 -4.27 -5.28
N ASP A 156 5.52 -3.95 -6.24
CA ASP A 156 5.81 -4.81 -7.39
C ASP A 156 6.97 -5.78 -7.09
N GLU A 157 7.85 -5.40 -6.15
CA GLU A 157 9.13 -6.06 -5.90
C GLU A 157 9.00 -7.32 -5.04
N VAL A 158 8.04 -7.34 -4.11
CA VAL A 158 7.80 -8.47 -3.19
C VAL A 158 6.30 -8.66 -2.95
N PRO A 159 5.86 -9.88 -2.58
CA PRO A 159 4.50 -10.09 -2.13
C PRO A 159 4.16 -9.19 -0.93
N GLN A 160 2.94 -8.68 -0.88
CA GLN A 160 2.38 -7.94 0.25
C GLN A 160 1.08 -8.59 0.71
N VAL A 161 0.79 -8.51 2.00
CA VAL A 161 -0.47 -8.92 2.62
C VAL A 161 -1.37 -7.70 2.80
N ILE A 162 -0.81 -6.59 3.27
CA ILE A 162 -1.50 -5.33 3.43
C ILE A 162 -1.44 -4.56 2.13
N SER A 163 -2.61 -4.18 1.63
CA SER A 163 -2.76 -3.32 0.44
C SER A 163 -3.45 -2.00 0.74
N SER A 164 -4.07 -1.89 1.92
CA SER A 164 -4.71 -0.67 2.37
C SER A 164 -4.91 -0.64 3.88
N PHE A 165 -5.02 0.56 4.43
CA PHE A 165 -5.54 0.77 5.78
C PHE A 165 -6.20 2.14 5.90
N THR A 166 -7.08 2.28 6.89
CA THR A 166 -7.59 3.57 7.35
C THR A 166 -7.48 3.62 8.86
N GLU A 167 -6.89 4.68 9.39
CA GLU A 167 -6.72 4.90 10.82
C GLU A 167 -7.04 6.34 11.21
N TYR A 168 -7.45 6.54 12.47
CA TYR A 168 -7.70 7.85 13.05
C TYR A 168 -6.58 8.21 14.02
N PHE A 169 -6.19 9.48 14.04
CA PHE A 169 -5.10 9.94 14.90
C PHE A 169 -5.21 11.42 15.30
N GLU A 170 -4.47 11.80 16.34
CA GLU A 170 -4.41 13.16 16.87
C GLU A 170 -2.94 13.61 16.96
N ILE A 171 -2.69 14.87 16.59
CA ILE A 171 -1.38 15.55 16.71
C ILE A 171 -1.39 16.50 17.92
#